data_AF-A0A423LDP4-F1
#
_entry.id   AF-A0A423LDP4-F1
#
_cell.length_a   1.000
_cell.length_b   1.000
_cell.length_c   1.000
_cell.angle_alpha   90.00
_cell.angle_beta   90.00
_cell.angle_gamma   90.00
#
_symmetry.space_group_name_H-M   'P 1'
#
loop_
_entity.id
_entity.type
_entity.pdbx_description
1 polymer ?
#
loop_
_entity_poly.entity_id
_entity_poly.type
_entity_poly.pdbx_seq_one_letter_code
_entity_poly.pdbx_strand_id
1 'polypeptide(L)'
;MSSWFDVKIGNYKVYENSSHCFCEWYFKKSERAIRENEILERTEYIYITPITNLKRRLALNGWDRNALELEFQQELPVLIEDIEYGREYHPDYANTLLALVKEMGLDDWIEKLKSIEHNNFKPYLYEGIDKYEDPVIDYMLCINRWYSERSQSFPCISDECLAVALFEFLPDDSLAVQNCTELVEAGSTDAFDDLIEYHQEKTNLFTVFLTSISEIEDIIHTTQENSTIAKLLFAGIITAMETYLSDTIKKLISRNPSIKRRYVQYEKVFDKNIKIQDIFRKLERLDKDINNAIDQTSFHNVETVEQLYREVLLVNFSEIHIPELKKAVLARHDIVHRNGKTFSGQQRFFQFNEVLALAALVVSTLTDIDAQVKDSLLTPDDIDF
;
A
#
# COMPACT_ATOMS: atom_id res chain seq x y z
N MET A 1 16.37 -6.87 5.34
CA MET A 1 17.18 -5.80 4.72
C MET A 1 16.45 -4.50 5.00
N SER A 2 17.16 -3.39 5.23
CA SER A 2 16.52 -2.08 5.26
C SER A 2 16.06 -1.73 3.84
N SER A 3 14.78 -1.43 3.69
CA SER A 3 14.17 -0.91 2.47
C SER A 3 13.84 0.56 2.67
N TRP A 4 13.94 1.35 1.62
CA TRP A 4 13.80 2.80 1.67
C TRP A 4 12.74 3.30 0.69
N PHE A 5 12.28 4.52 0.92
CA PHE A 5 11.51 5.28 -0.03
C PHE A 5 11.97 6.73 -0.02
N ASP A 6 11.82 7.39 -1.16
CA ASP A 6 12.22 8.78 -1.31
C ASP A 6 11.18 9.59 -2.09
N VAL A 7 11.17 10.91 -1.85
CA VAL A 7 10.36 11.86 -2.61
C VAL A 7 11.28 12.75 -3.43
N LYS A 8 11.02 12.80 -4.73
CA LYS A 8 11.73 13.66 -5.69
C LYS A 8 10.83 14.77 -6.20
N ILE A 9 11.41 15.97 -6.26
CA ILE A 9 10.80 17.18 -6.82
C ILE A 9 11.88 17.84 -7.69
N GLY A 10 11.68 17.89 -9.02
CA GLY A 10 12.75 18.22 -9.96
C GLY A 10 13.91 17.21 -9.85
N ASN A 11 15.16 17.69 -9.84
CA ASN A 11 16.33 16.83 -9.59
C ASN A 11 16.66 16.60 -8.11
N TYR A 12 15.83 17.07 -7.18
CA TYR A 12 16.11 17.03 -5.75
C TYR A 12 15.42 15.85 -5.09
N LYS A 13 16.17 15.10 -4.27
CA LYS A 13 15.61 14.19 -3.29
C LYS A 13 15.30 15.00 -2.03
N VAL A 14 14.02 15.29 -1.81
CA VAL A 14 13.54 16.20 -0.77
C VAL A 14 13.28 15.47 0.54
N TYR A 15 12.82 14.22 0.46
CA TYR A 15 12.51 13.40 1.62
C TYR A 15 13.04 11.98 1.37
N GLU A 16 13.59 11.34 2.40
CA GLU A 16 14.01 9.94 2.36
C GLU A 16 13.88 9.30 3.73
N ASN A 17 13.30 8.10 3.79
CA ASN A 17 13.21 7.37 5.05
C ASN A 17 13.15 5.86 4.86
N SER A 18 13.39 5.14 5.95
CA SER A 18 13.30 3.68 5.98
C SER A 18 11.86 3.19 6.09
N SER A 19 11.64 1.92 5.73
CA SER A 19 10.35 1.25 5.83
C SER A 19 9.66 1.32 7.19
N HIS A 20 10.41 1.42 8.28
CA HIS A 20 9.85 1.55 9.64
C HIS A 20 9.05 2.84 9.85
N CYS A 21 9.32 3.86 9.04
CA CYS A 21 8.68 5.17 9.10
C CYS A 21 7.90 5.46 7.82
N PHE A 22 7.45 4.41 7.10
CA PHE A 22 6.70 4.61 5.86
C PHE A 22 5.46 5.48 6.07
N CYS A 23 5.35 6.52 5.27
CA CYS A 23 4.19 7.38 5.17
C CYS A 23 3.97 7.77 3.71
N GLU A 24 2.76 8.15 3.37
CA GLU A 24 2.39 8.66 2.03
C GLU A 24 2.76 10.14 1.87
N TRP A 25 3.61 10.69 2.76
CA TRP A 25 3.97 12.10 2.91
C TRP A 25 2.77 13.05 2.71
N TYR A 26 2.61 13.64 1.51
CA TYR A 26 1.44 14.45 1.13
C TYR A 26 0.75 13.95 -0.16
N PHE A 27 1.04 12.73 -0.59
CA PHE A 27 0.38 12.04 -1.70
C PHE A 27 -0.95 11.40 -1.24
N LYS A 28 -1.77 11.03 -2.22
CA LYS A 28 -3.02 10.30 -2.00
C LYS A 28 -2.93 8.91 -2.60
N LYS A 29 -3.72 8.00 -2.05
CA LYS A 29 -3.92 6.65 -2.59
C LYS A 29 -4.28 6.64 -4.10
N SER A 30 -5.10 7.59 -4.54
CA SER A 30 -5.48 7.78 -5.96
C SER A 30 -4.31 8.16 -6.89
N GLU A 31 -3.16 8.53 -6.35
CA GLU A 31 -1.99 9.01 -7.12
C GLU A 31 -0.92 7.92 -7.28
N ARG A 32 -1.26 6.68 -6.92
CA ARG A 32 -0.39 5.52 -7.12
C ARG A 32 -0.36 5.15 -8.59
N ALA A 33 0.83 4.83 -9.10
CA ALA A 33 1.03 4.30 -10.43
C ALA A 33 2.03 3.13 -10.38
N ILE A 34 1.77 2.13 -11.22
CA ILE A 34 2.69 1.03 -11.51
C ILE A 34 3.16 1.20 -12.95
N ARG A 35 4.46 1.33 -13.17
CA ARG A 35 5.02 1.53 -14.51
C ARG A 35 6.27 0.70 -14.73
N GLU A 36 6.45 0.25 -15.97
CA GLU A 36 7.67 -0.44 -16.39
C GLU A 36 8.76 0.60 -16.70
N ASN A 37 9.91 0.50 -16.02
CA ASN A 37 11.09 1.27 -16.36
C ASN A 37 11.96 0.44 -17.33
N GLU A 38 11.84 0.73 -18.62
CA GLU A 38 12.58 0.02 -19.68
C GLU A 38 14.11 0.13 -19.53
N ILE A 39 14.61 1.21 -18.94
CA ILE A 39 16.05 1.44 -18.77
C ILE A 39 16.61 0.58 -17.63
N LEU A 40 15.86 0.46 -16.54
CA LEU A 40 16.26 -0.31 -15.36
C LEU A 40 15.78 -1.77 -15.42
N GLU A 41 14.99 -2.14 -16.43
CA GLU A 41 14.31 -3.43 -16.55
C GLU A 41 13.56 -3.80 -15.25
N ARG A 42 12.88 -2.82 -14.66
CA ARG A 42 12.25 -2.94 -13.34
C ARG A 42 10.88 -2.27 -13.32
N THR A 43 9.91 -2.94 -12.70
CA THR A 43 8.60 -2.36 -12.39
C THR A 43 8.74 -1.37 -11.24
N GLU A 44 8.33 -0.13 -11.44
CA GLU A 44 8.32 0.91 -10.42
C GLU A 44 6.95 1.05 -9.76
N TYR A 45 6.95 1.22 -8.44
CA TYR A 45 5.77 1.48 -7.63
C TYR A 45 5.89 2.87 -7.02
N ILE A 46 5.11 3.82 -7.54
CA ILE A 46 5.29 5.24 -7.21
C ILE A 46 3.97 5.91 -6.85
N TYR A 47 4.05 6.97 -6.05
CA TYR A 47 3.03 8.01 -6.04
C TYR A 47 3.49 9.17 -6.93
N ILE A 48 2.59 9.73 -7.74
CA ILE A 48 2.91 10.79 -8.68
C ILE A 48 1.81 11.85 -8.75
N THR A 49 2.18 13.11 -8.64
CA THR A 49 1.22 14.22 -8.74
C THR A 49 1.90 15.50 -9.24
N PRO A 50 1.18 16.37 -9.97
CA PRO A 50 1.68 17.71 -10.28
C PRO A 50 2.04 18.49 -9.02
N ILE A 51 3.11 19.29 -9.09
CA ILE A 51 3.57 20.14 -7.99
C ILE A 51 2.45 21.05 -7.48
N THR A 52 1.58 21.57 -8.34
CA THR A 52 0.41 22.38 -7.93
C THR A 52 -0.46 21.72 -6.87
N ASN A 53 -0.71 20.41 -6.98
CA ASN A 53 -1.48 19.66 -6.00
C ASN A 53 -0.73 19.54 -4.68
N LEU A 54 0.56 19.24 -4.74
CA LEU A 54 1.41 19.07 -3.56
C LEU A 54 1.61 20.40 -2.83
N LYS A 55 1.90 21.49 -3.56
CA LYS A 55 1.99 22.88 -3.07
C LYS A 55 0.75 23.28 -2.29
N ARG A 56 -0.44 22.98 -2.83
CA ARG A 56 -1.71 23.25 -2.14
C ARG A 56 -1.84 22.47 -0.83
N ARG A 57 -1.44 21.19 -0.80
CA ARG A 57 -1.56 20.34 0.40
C ARG A 57 -0.59 20.77 1.49
N LEU A 58 0.64 21.09 1.13
CA LEU A 58 1.63 21.65 2.04
C LEU A 58 1.14 22.96 2.65
N ALA A 59 0.65 23.89 1.83
CA ALA A 59 0.09 25.16 2.32
C ALA A 59 -1.10 24.96 3.27
N LEU A 60 -1.98 24.00 3.00
CA LEU A 60 -3.09 23.65 3.90
C LEU A 60 -2.64 23.09 5.25
N ASN A 61 -1.43 22.52 5.33
CA ASN A 61 -0.80 22.04 6.55
C ASN A 61 0.11 23.09 7.22
N GLY A 62 0.10 24.33 6.73
CA GLY A 62 0.90 25.43 7.29
C GLY A 62 2.29 25.58 6.67
N TRP A 63 2.62 24.80 5.64
CA TRP A 63 3.87 24.91 4.88
C TRP A 63 3.67 25.75 3.64
N ASP A 64 3.84 27.06 3.80
CA ASP A 64 3.75 28.03 2.72
C ASP A 64 5.03 28.89 2.64
N ARG A 65 5.01 29.88 1.75
CA ARG A 65 6.13 30.79 1.57
C ARG A 65 6.51 31.53 2.86
N ASN A 66 5.54 31.87 3.72
CA ASN A 66 5.82 32.56 4.98
C ASN A 66 6.50 31.62 5.98
N ALA A 67 6.09 30.35 6.03
CA ALA A 67 6.75 29.34 6.85
C ALA A 67 8.21 29.14 6.42
N LEU A 68 8.46 29.07 5.10
CA LEU A 68 9.81 29.03 4.54
C LEU A 68 10.65 30.26 4.93
N GLU A 69 10.09 31.47 4.83
CA GLU A 69 10.78 32.70 5.24
C GLU A 69 11.14 32.71 6.73
N LEU A 70 10.23 32.23 7.57
CA LEU A 70 10.47 32.14 9.01
C LEU A 70 11.57 31.13 9.34
N GLU A 71 11.51 29.93 8.75
CA GLU A 71 12.53 28.90 8.97
C GLU A 71 13.89 29.34 8.42
N PHE A 72 13.93 29.97 7.24
CA PHE A 72 15.14 30.55 6.66
C PHE A 72 15.82 31.55 7.61
N GLN A 73 15.05 32.46 8.22
CA GLN A 73 15.59 33.44 9.16
C GLN A 73 16.17 32.81 10.42
N GLN A 74 15.61 31.68 10.86
CA GLN A 74 16.10 30.93 12.02
C GLN A 74 17.36 30.12 11.68
N GLU A 75 17.43 29.58 10.46
CA GLU A 75 18.47 28.64 10.06
C GLU A 75 19.69 29.26 9.40
N LEU A 76 19.55 30.43 8.77
CA LEU A 76 20.69 31.13 8.17
C LEU A 76 21.82 31.43 9.19
N PRO A 77 21.54 31.92 10.41
CA PRO A 77 22.58 32.09 11.43
C PRO A 77 23.29 30.78 11.80
N VAL A 78 22.54 29.68 11.92
CA VAL A 78 23.10 28.36 12.25
C VAL A 78 23.99 27.83 11.12
N LEU A 79 23.58 28.04 9.87
CA LEU A 79 24.39 27.72 8.69
C LEU A 79 25.67 28.57 8.64
N ILE A 80 25.59 29.85 9.00
CA ILE A 80 26.76 30.72 9.10
C ILE A 80 27.75 30.20 10.16
N GLU A 81 27.26 29.75 11.32
CA GLU A 81 28.10 29.14 12.37
C GLU A 81 28.80 27.86 11.87
N ASP A 82 28.09 27.00 11.13
CA ASP A 82 28.67 25.79 10.50
C ASP A 82 29.79 26.13 9.50
N ILE A 83 29.59 27.16 8.66
CA ILE A 83 30.62 27.62 7.72
C ILE A 83 31.80 28.26 8.47
N GLU A 84 31.54 28.98 9.57
CA GLU A 84 32.60 29.53 10.42
C GLU A 84 33.46 28.42 11.04
N TYR A 85 32.87 27.30 11.43
CA TYR A 85 33.61 26.09 11.82
C TYR A 85 34.44 25.51 10.67
N GLY A 86 33.88 25.49 9.46
CA GLY A 86 34.59 25.08 8.23
C GLY A 86 35.89 25.83 7.96
N ARG A 87 36.08 27.05 8.51
CA ARG A 87 37.33 27.83 8.40
C ARG A 87 38.54 27.12 9.02
N GLU A 88 38.34 26.22 9.99
CA GLU A 88 39.42 25.43 10.58
C GLU A 88 40.08 24.49 9.56
N TYR A 89 39.32 24.07 8.55
CA TYR A 89 39.75 23.12 7.53
C TYR A 89 40.06 23.79 6.19
N HIS A 90 39.21 24.74 5.77
CA HIS A 90 39.29 25.40 4.46
C HIS A 90 39.11 26.92 4.58
N PRO A 91 40.10 27.65 5.15
CA PRO A 91 39.93 29.05 5.53
C PRO A 91 39.60 29.98 4.37
N ASP A 92 40.29 29.87 3.23
CA ASP A 92 40.10 30.78 2.09
C ASP A 92 38.71 30.61 1.46
N TYR A 93 38.27 29.35 1.27
CA TYR A 93 36.94 29.03 0.76
C TYR A 93 35.85 29.48 1.73
N ALA A 94 35.96 29.12 3.02
CA ALA A 94 34.98 29.48 4.03
C ALA A 94 34.85 31.00 4.21
N ASN A 95 35.96 31.75 4.18
CA ASN A 95 35.92 33.21 4.22
C ASN A 95 35.19 33.80 3.00
N THR A 96 35.44 33.24 1.81
CA THR A 96 34.76 33.66 0.57
C THR A 96 33.27 33.38 0.65
N LEU A 97 32.89 32.18 1.09
CA LEU A 97 31.49 31.78 1.24
C LEU A 97 30.75 32.63 2.28
N LEU A 98 31.37 32.90 3.44
CA LEU A 98 30.78 33.75 4.48
C LEU A 98 30.51 35.18 4.01
N ALA A 99 31.41 35.75 3.21
CA ALA A 99 31.24 37.09 2.65
C ALA A 99 30.04 37.17 1.69
N LEU A 100 29.71 36.07 1.00
CA LEU A 100 28.55 35.98 0.12
C LEU A 100 27.27 35.71 0.91
N VAL A 101 27.26 34.66 1.74
CA VAL A 101 26.05 34.18 2.43
C VAL A 101 25.48 35.21 3.41
N LYS A 102 26.32 36.04 4.04
CA LYS A 102 25.86 37.08 4.98
C LYS A 102 25.03 38.19 4.33
N GLU A 103 25.16 38.38 3.01
CA GLU A 103 24.43 39.40 2.26
C GLU A 103 23.25 38.81 1.45
N MET A 104 23.11 37.48 1.40
CA MET A 104 22.08 36.80 0.61
C MET A 104 20.77 36.64 1.38
N GLY A 105 19.67 37.04 0.74
CA GLY A 105 18.31 36.74 1.20
C GLY A 105 17.79 35.41 0.66
N LEU A 106 16.59 35.01 1.10
CA LEU A 106 15.95 33.77 0.67
C LEU A 106 15.83 33.64 -0.86
N ASP A 107 15.47 34.73 -1.55
CA ASP A 107 15.32 34.71 -3.01
C ASP A 107 16.65 34.48 -3.74
N ASP A 108 17.77 34.98 -3.20
CA ASP A 108 19.10 34.72 -3.76
C ASP A 108 19.46 33.23 -3.68
N TRP A 109 19.13 32.59 -2.55
CA TRP A 109 19.30 31.15 -2.36
C TRP A 109 18.39 30.32 -3.28
N ILE A 110 17.16 30.76 -3.50
CA ILE A 110 16.23 30.10 -4.44
C ILE A 110 16.74 30.22 -5.88
N GLU A 111 17.32 31.35 -6.27
CA GLU A 111 17.96 31.47 -7.58
C GLU A 111 19.18 30.54 -7.71
N LYS A 112 19.90 30.22 -6.62
CA LYS A 112 20.94 29.17 -6.64
C LYS A 112 20.36 27.77 -6.87
N LEU A 113 19.26 27.42 -6.18
CA LEU A 113 18.55 26.15 -6.45
C LEU A 113 18.10 26.06 -7.91
N LYS A 114 17.46 27.11 -8.41
CA LYS A 114 17.02 27.19 -9.81
C LYS A 114 18.18 27.05 -10.79
N SER A 115 19.34 27.65 -10.50
CA SER A 115 20.55 27.49 -11.32
C SER A 115 21.06 26.04 -11.31
N ILE A 116 21.06 25.38 -10.15
CA ILE A 116 21.44 23.97 -10.02
C ILE A 116 20.51 23.09 -10.86
N GLU A 117 19.19 23.31 -10.78
CA GLU A 117 18.19 22.59 -11.57
C GLU A 117 18.39 22.82 -13.07
N HIS A 118 18.48 24.09 -13.49
CA HIS A 118 18.59 24.47 -14.90
C HIS A 118 19.84 23.90 -15.57
N ASN A 119 20.98 23.93 -14.86
CA ASN A 119 22.25 23.44 -15.37
C ASN A 119 22.48 21.95 -15.09
N ASN A 120 21.53 21.28 -14.41
CA ASN A 120 21.61 19.87 -14.03
C ASN A 120 22.89 19.52 -13.27
N PHE A 121 23.34 20.42 -12.38
CA PHE A 121 24.53 20.19 -11.55
C PHE A 121 24.30 19.02 -10.59
N LYS A 122 25.38 18.31 -10.24
CA LYS A 122 25.31 17.04 -9.48
C LYS A 122 26.16 17.11 -8.23
N PRO A 123 25.66 16.58 -7.11
CA PRO A 123 26.46 16.43 -5.90
C PRO A 123 27.76 15.69 -6.18
N TYR A 124 28.81 16.02 -5.45
CA TYR A 124 30.12 15.38 -5.59
C TYR A 124 30.81 15.26 -4.23
N LEU A 125 31.62 14.20 -4.07
CA LEU A 125 32.48 14.05 -2.90
C LEU A 125 33.66 15.00 -3.01
N TYR A 126 33.99 15.69 -1.93
CA TYR A 126 35.14 16.59 -1.93
C TYR A 126 36.46 15.83 -2.07
N GLU A 127 37.19 16.10 -3.15
CA GLU A 127 38.51 15.51 -3.44
C GLU A 127 39.64 16.55 -3.40
N GLY A 128 39.43 17.67 -2.68
CA GLY A 128 40.41 18.76 -2.55
C GLY A 128 40.34 19.83 -3.63
N ILE A 129 39.32 19.79 -4.50
CA ILE A 129 39.11 20.76 -5.58
C ILE A 129 37.64 21.20 -5.62
N ASP A 130 37.43 22.51 -5.78
CA ASP A 130 36.12 23.11 -6.01
C ASP A 130 35.65 22.78 -7.43
N LYS A 131 34.42 22.28 -7.57
CA LYS A 131 33.91 21.78 -8.85
C LYS A 131 33.13 22.85 -9.61
N TYR A 132 32.45 23.72 -8.88
CA TYR A 132 31.60 24.76 -9.44
C TYR A 132 32.18 26.14 -9.14
N GLU A 133 32.11 27.04 -10.14
CA GLU A 133 32.69 28.38 -10.02
C GLU A 133 31.99 29.26 -8.98
N ASP A 134 30.68 29.05 -8.79
CA ASP A 134 29.89 29.74 -7.79
C ASP A 134 30.06 29.07 -6.42
N PRO A 135 30.67 29.75 -5.42
CA PRO A 135 30.97 29.12 -4.14
C PRO A 135 29.74 28.63 -3.37
N VAL A 136 28.58 29.26 -3.56
CA VAL A 136 27.34 28.85 -2.87
C VAL A 136 26.78 27.58 -3.50
N ILE A 137 26.74 27.52 -4.84
CA ILE A 137 26.35 26.31 -5.56
C ILE A 137 27.32 25.17 -5.24
N ASP A 138 28.61 25.46 -5.23
CA ASP A 138 29.64 24.51 -4.90
C ASP A 138 29.45 23.96 -3.48
N TYR A 139 29.20 24.84 -2.50
CA TYR A 139 28.86 24.45 -1.13
C TYR A 139 27.63 23.56 -1.06
N MET A 140 26.55 23.92 -1.76
CA MET A 140 25.29 23.17 -1.75
C MET A 140 25.41 21.75 -2.35
N LEU A 141 26.37 21.52 -3.23
CA LEU A 141 26.56 20.25 -3.93
C LEU A 141 27.78 19.45 -3.44
N CYS A 142 28.64 20.06 -2.63
CA CYS A 142 29.85 19.43 -2.12
C CYS A 142 29.55 18.60 -0.87
N ILE A 143 29.82 17.30 -0.95
CA ILE A 143 29.65 16.35 0.15
C ILE A 143 30.98 16.17 0.88
N ASN A 144 30.95 16.18 2.23
CA ASN A 144 32.09 15.92 3.10
C ASN A 144 33.28 16.89 2.96
N ARG A 145 33.02 18.17 2.65
CA ARG A 145 34.08 19.20 2.68
C ARG A 145 34.63 19.41 4.09
N TRP A 146 33.73 19.45 5.07
CA TRP A 146 33.99 19.36 6.50
C TRP A 146 32.84 18.60 7.16
N TYR A 147 33.00 18.25 8.44
CA TYR A 147 31.93 17.65 9.22
C TYR A 147 30.85 18.70 9.50
N SER A 148 29.61 18.42 9.09
CA SER A 148 28.43 19.20 9.43
C SER A 148 27.37 18.29 10.02
N GLU A 149 26.68 18.76 11.05
CA GLU A 149 25.52 18.07 11.63
C GLU A 149 24.23 18.37 10.86
N ARG A 150 24.29 19.27 9.87
CA ARG A 150 23.13 19.62 9.04
C ARG A 150 22.85 18.52 8.03
N SER A 151 21.57 18.18 7.89
CA SER A 151 21.08 17.24 6.86
C SER A 151 20.89 17.91 5.50
N GLN A 152 20.72 19.24 5.46
CA GLN A 152 20.46 20.02 4.25
C GLN A 152 21.42 21.22 4.13
N SER A 153 21.91 21.47 2.92
CA SER A 153 22.79 22.60 2.60
C SER A 153 22.02 23.89 2.26
N PHE A 154 20.73 23.79 1.93
CA PHE A 154 19.86 24.95 1.89
C PHE A 154 19.52 25.36 3.33
N PRO A 155 19.43 26.67 3.65
CA PRO A 155 19.15 27.15 5.00
C PRO A 155 17.68 26.94 5.41
N CYS A 156 17.28 25.67 5.53
CA CYS A 156 16.07 25.19 6.17
C CYS A 156 16.37 23.88 6.92
N ILE A 157 15.42 23.42 7.74
CA ILE A 157 15.52 22.13 8.45
C ILE A 157 14.48 21.15 7.90
N SER A 158 13.27 21.64 7.65
CA SER A 158 12.18 20.78 7.21
C SER A 158 12.29 20.43 5.73
N ASP A 159 11.97 19.18 5.40
CA ASP A 159 11.84 18.71 4.02
C ASP A 159 10.71 19.47 3.31
N GLU A 160 9.67 19.88 4.06
CA GLU A 160 8.58 20.71 3.56
C GLU A 160 9.03 22.10 3.12
N CYS A 161 9.87 22.81 3.88
CA CYS A 161 10.39 24.11 3.46
C CYS A 161 11.30 23.99 2.23
N LEU A 162 12.12 22.93 2.14
CA LEU A 162 12.88 22.67 0.92
C LEU A 162 11.95 22.46 -0.28
N ALA A 163 10.86 21.69 -0.11
CA ALA A 163 9.85 21.53 -1.16
C ALA A 163 9.22 22.87 -1.58
N VAL A 164 8.84 23.70 -0.61
CA VAL A 164 8.28 25.04 -0.87
C VAL A 164 9.27 25.90 -1.66
N ALA A 165 10.57 25.87 -1.32
CA ALA A 165 11.59 26.63 -2.06
C ALA A 165 11.69 26.17 -3.53
N LEU A 166 11.57 24.87 -3.80
CA LEU A 166 11.56 24.32 -5.16
C LEU A 166 10.31 24.75 -5.95
N PHE A 167 9.16 24.85 -5.28
CA PHE A 167 7.89 25.28 -5.91
C PHE A 167 7.86 26.74 -6.33
N GLU A 168 8.84 27.55 -5.95
CA GLU A 168 8.89 28.97 -6.34
C GLU A 168 9.45 29.16 -7.76
N PHE A 169 10.14 28.16 -8.32
CA PHE A 169 10.71 28.25 -9.67
C PHE A 169 10.35 27.08 -10.59
N LEU A 170 9.93 25.94 -10.06
CA LEU A 170 9.52 24.81 -10.88
C LEU A 170 8.16 25.08 -11.55
N PRO A 171 7.98 24.66 -12.83
CA PRO A 171 6.68 24.71 -13.49
C PRO A 171 5.61 23.94 -12.70
N ASP A 172 4.40 24.49 -12.68
CA ASP A 172 3.23 23.97 -11.96
C ASP A 172 2.81 22.54 -12.35
N ASP A 173 3.10 22.16 -13.59
CA ASP A 173 2.85 20.85 -14.19
C ASP A 173 4.01 19.84 -13.99
N SER A 174 5.12 20.28 -13.41
CA SER A 174 6.21 19.37 -13.02
C SER A 174 5.70 18.32 -12.04
N LEU A 175 6.22 17.10 -12.13
CA LEU A 175 5.75 15.98 -11.32
C LEU A 175 6.61 15.82 -10.06
N ALA A 176 5.95 15.74 -8.91
CA ALA A 176 6.53 15.22 -7.69
C ALA A 176 6.31 13.70 -7.65
N VAL A 177 7.33 12.94 -7.27
CA VAL A 177 7.31 11.47 -7.28
C VAL A 177 7.78 10.93 -5.95
N GLN A 178 6.97 10.13 -5.27
CA GLN A 178 7.43 9.29 -4.18
C GLN A 178 7.70 7.88 -4.71
N ASN A 179 8.94 7.41 -4.61
CA ASN A 179 9.31 6.08 -5.07
C ASN A 179 9.27 5.07 -3.91
N CYS A 180 8.38 4.08 -4.03
CA CYS A 180 8.16 3.03 -3.04
C CYS A 180 8.61 1.65 -3.52
N THR A 181 9.36 1.58 -4.63
CA THR A 181 9.67 0.32 -5.31
C THR A 181 10.40 -0.67 -4.41
N GLU A 182 11.40 -0.21 -3.66
CA GLU A 182 12.13 -1.06 -2.72
C GLU A 182 11.25 -1.54 -1.56
N LEU A 183 10.29 -0.73 -1.11
CA LEU A 183 9.37 -1.13 -0.05
C LEU A 183 8.46 -2.27 -0.50
N VAL A 184 7.91 -2.16 -1.71
CA VAL A 184 7.01 -3.16 -2.28
C VAL A 184 7.76 -4.48 -2.53
N GLU A 185 8.91 -4.42 -3.18
CA GLU A 185 9.72 -5.63 -3.46
C GLU A 185 10.21 -6.33 -2.18
N ALA A 186 10.52 -5.55 -1.14
CA ALA A 186 10.91 -6.10 0.16
C ALA A 186 9.71 -6.61 0.99
N GLY A 187 8.47 -6.51 0.48
CA GLY A 187 7.25 -6.84 1.22
C GLY A 187 7.06 -6.00 2.49
N SER A 188 7.64 -4.79 2.51
CA SER A 188 7.65 -3.89 3.66
C SER A 188 6.44 -2.96 3.72
N THR A 189 5.65 -2.92 2.65
CA THR A 189 4.40 -2.16 2.56
C THR A 189 3.38 -2.93 1.73
N ASP A 190 2.10 -2.83 2.08
CA ASP A 190 0.98 -3.34 1.28
C ASP A 190 0.26 -2.24 0.49
N ALA A 191 0.87 -1.04 0.44
CA ALA A 191 0.29 0.16 -0.17
C ALA A 191 0.00 0.04 -1.67
N PHE A 192 0.51 -0.98 -2.36
CA PHE A 192 0.23 -1.25 -3.78
C PHE A 192 -0.43 -2.62 -4.01
N ASP A 193 -0.68 -3.41 -2.96
CA ASP A 193 -1.18 -4.78 -3.08
C ASP A 193 -2.49 -4.87 -3.87
N ASP A 194 -3.41 -3.94 -3.63
CA ASP A 194 -4.71 -3.86 -4.30
C ASP A 194 -4.57 -3.53 -5.79
N LEU A 195 -3.69 -2.59 -6.16
CA LEU A 195 -3.37 -2.28 -7.56
C LEU A 195 -2.67 -3.45 -8.26
N ILE A 196 -1.67 -4.06 -7.61
CA ILE A 196 -0.97 -5.24 -8.13
C ILE A 196 -1.97 -6.36 -8.39
N GLU A 197 -2.80 -6.67 -7.40
CA GLU A 197 -3.81 -7.72 -7.50
C GLU A 197 -4.90 -7.40 -8.53
N TYR A 198 -5.27 -6.13 -8.68
CA TYR A 198 -6.22 -5.69 -9.71
C TYR A 198 -5.70 -5.94 -11.13
N HIS A 199 -4.40 -5.76 -11.37
CA HIS A 199 -3.79 -6.03 -12.68
C HIS A 199 -3.51 -7.51 -12.97
N GLN A 200 -3.56 -8.38 -11.95
CA GLN A 200 -3.48 -9.83 -12.15
C GLN A 200 -4.75 -10.37 -12.80
N GLU A 201 -4.73 -11.57 -13.38
CA GLU A 201 -5.94 -12.19 -13.93
C GLU A 201 -6.99 -12.46 -12.84
N LYS A 202 -6.51 -12.93 -11.68
CA LYS A 202 -7.27 -13.47 -10.55
C LYS A 202 -6.76 -12.86 -9.24
N THR A 203 -7.57 -12.86 -8.19
CA THR A 203 -7.09 -12.43 -6.87
C THR A 203 -6.11 -13.45 -6.28
N ASN A 204 -5.28 -13.00 -5.33
CA ASN A 204 -4.31 -13.85 -4.65
C ASN A 204 -5.00 -14.97 -3.86
N LEU A 205 -6.10 -14.65 -3.17
CA LEU A 205 -6.87 -15.64 -2.40
C LEU A 205 -7.48 -16.70 -3.30
N PHE A 206 -7.93 -16.33 -4.51
CA PHE A 206 -8.45 -17.29 -5.47
C PHE A 206 -7.35 -18.19 -6.03
N THR A 207 -6.14 -17.67 -6.22
CA THR A 207 -4.97 -18.46 -6.63
C THR A 207 -4.59 -19.50 -5.56
N VAL A 208 -4.63 -19.12 -4.28
CA VAL A 208 -4.45 -20.08 -3.16
C VAL A 208 -5.52 -21.17 -3.19
N PHE A 209 -6.79 -20.80 -3.38
CA PHE A 209 -7.88 -21.75 -3.53
C PHE A 209 -7.65 -22.73 -4.69
N LEU A 210 -7.31 -22.23 -5.88
CA LEU A 210 -7.04 -23.06 -7.06
C LEU A 210 -5.88 -24.04 -6.83
N THR A 211 -4.86 -23.62 -6.08
CA THR A 211 -3.74 -24.49 -5.70
C THR A 211 -4.23 -25.64 -4.82
N SER A 212 -5.06 -25.37 -3.81
CA SER A 212 -5.67 -26.43 -2.98
C SER A 212 -6.55 -27.39 -3.78
N ILE A 213 -7.27 -26.91 -4.81
CA ILE A 213 -8.04 -27.79 -5.70
C ILE A 213 -7.12 -28.68 -6.55
N SER A 214 -6.07 -28.12 -7.13
CA SER A 214 -5.08 -28.88 -7.92
C SER A 214 -4.44 -30.00 -7.09
N GLU A 215 -4.06 -29.71 -5.84
CA GLU A 215 -3.49 -30.71 -4.93
C GLU A 215 -4.48 -31.86 -4.63
N ILE A 216 -5.77 -31.55 -4.50
CA ILE A 216 -6.83 -32.56 -4.33
C ILE A 216 -6.98 -33.43 -5.59
N GLU A 217 -6.97 -32.82 -6.77
CA GLU A 217 -7.03 -33.52 -8.06
C GLU A 217 -5.82 -34.44 -8.26
N ASP A 218 -4.62 -33.99 -7.88
CA ASP A 218 -3.40 -34.80 -7.94
C ASP A 218 -3.51 -36.06 -7.06
N ILE A 219 -4.11 -35.96 -5.86
CA ILE A 219 -4.35 -37.12 -5.00
C ILE A 219 -5.31 -38.11 -5.69
N ILE A 220 -6.36 -37.62 -6.34
CA ILE A 220 -7.31 -38.45 -7.09
C ILE A 220 -6.60 -39.22 -8.21
N HIS A 221 -5.71 -38.56 -8.95
CA HIS A 221 -5.00 -39.16 -10.08
C HIS A 221 -3.92 -40.17 -9.67
N THR A 222 -3.35 -40.03 -8.47
CA THR A 222 -2.26 -40.87 -7.97
C THR A 222 -2.73 -42.02 -7.08
N THR A 223 -4.00 -42.01 -6.67
CA THR A 223 -4.54 -42.98 -5.71
C THR A 223 -5.57 -43.91 -6.35
N GLN A 224 -5.62 -45.16 -5.89
CA GLN A 224 -6.69 -46.07 -6.28
C GLN A 224 -8.02 -45.65 -5.62
N GLU A 225 -9.13 -45.78 -6.37
CA GLU A 225 -10.48 -45.46 -5.91
C GLU A 225 -10.75 -45.98 -4.49
N ASN A 226 -11.10 -45.06 -3.58
CA ASN A 226 -11.36 -45.37 -2.19
C ASN A 226 -12.37 -44.39 -1.60
N SER A 227 -13.52 -44.90 -1.18
CA SER A 227 -14.63 -44.10 -0.63
C SER A 227 -14.24 -43.28 0.61
N THR A 228 -13.33 -43.78 1.46
CA THR A 228 -12.85 -43.01 2.62
C THR A 228 -12.02 -41.82 2.18
N ILE A 229 -11.14 -42.01 1.19
CA ILE A 229 -10.34 -40.92 0.63
C ILE A 229 -11.27 -39.93 -0.09
N ALA A 230 -12.21 -40.41 -0.90
CA ALA A 230 -13.19 -39.57 -1.59
C ALA A 230 -13.99 -38.69 -0.60
N LYS A 231 -14.43 -39.23 0.54
CA LYS A 231 -15.09 -38.45 1.60
C LYS A 231 -14.20 -37.33 2.14
N LEU A 232 -12.92 -37.63 2.42
CA LEU A 232 -11.98 -36.65 2.95
C LEU A 232 -11.71 -35.54 1.93
N LEU A 233 -11.49 -35.89 0.66
CA LEU A 233 -11.26 -34.93 -0.42
C LEU A 233 -12.51 -34.07 -0.69
N PHE A 234 -13.70 -34.66 -0.67
CA PHE A 234 -14.97 -33.93 -0.80
C PHE A 234 -15.12 -32.88 0.30
N ALA A 235 -14.86 -33.25 1.56
CA ALA A 235 -14.87 -32.31 2.68
C ALA A 235 -13.75 -31.25 2.55
N GLY A 236 -12.60 -31.63 1.99
CA GLY A 236 -11.48 -30.74 1.68
C GLY A 236 -11.85 -29.64 0.69
N ILE A 237 -12.56 -29.95 -0.40
CA ILE A 237 -13.02 -28.94 -1.37
C ILE A 237 -13.94 -27.91 -0.70
N ILE A 238 -14.91 -28.37 0.11
CA ILE A 238 -15.79 -27.46 0.86
C ILE A 238 -14.98 -26.60 1.83
N THR A 239 -13.97 -27.18 2.50
CA THR A 239 -13.09 -26.42 3.40
C THR A 239 -12.32 -25.33 2.66
N ALA A 240 -11.74 -25.64 1.49
CA ALA A 240 -11.05 -24.65 0.65
C ALA A 240 -11.97 -23.51 0.20
N MET A 241 -13.23 -23.83 -0.14
CA MET A 241 -14.27 -22.83 -0.43
C MET A 241 -14.59 -21.96 0.79
N GLU A 242 -14.79 -22.57 1.97
CA GLU A 242 -15.05 -21.86 3.23
C GLU A 242 -13.91 -20.88 3.55
N THR A 243 -12.65 -21.33 3.40
CA THR A 243 -11.46 -20.50 3.61
C THR A 243 -11.41 -19.32 2.65
N TYR A 244 -11.57 -19.55 1.33
CA TYR A 244 -11.61 -18.46 0.35
C TYR A 244 -12.67 -17.42 0.70
N LEU A 245 -13.90 -17.86 1.01
CA LEU A 245 -15.01 -16.96 1.29
C LEU A 245 -14.80 -16.17 2.60
N SER A 246 -14.22 -16.80 3.62
CA SER A 246 -13.92 -16.14 4.91
C SER A 246 -12.78 -15.13 4.78
N ASP A 247 -11.69 -15.50 4.13
CA ASP A 247 -10.52 -14.64 4.01
C ASP A 247 -10.79 -13.46 3.08
N THR A 248 -11.57 -13.66 2.02
CA THR A 248 -11.97 -12.60 1.08
C THR A 248 -12.76 -11.51 1.79
N ILE A 249 -13.78 -11.88 2.58
CA ILE A 249 -14.57 -10.85 3.28
C ILE A 249 -13.76 -10.14 4.37
N LYS A 250 -12.89 -10.86 5.09
CA LYS A 250 -11.98 -10.24 6.08
C LYS A 250 -11.07 -9.20 5.44
N LYS A 251 -10.45 -9.56 4.31
CA LYS A 251 -9.54 -8.70 3.56
C LYS A 251 -10.26 -7.45 3.05
N LEU A 252 -11.45 -7.58 2.47
CA LEU A 252 -12.21 -6.44 1.95
C LEU A 252 -12.72 -5.53 3.07
N ILE A 253 -13.18 -6.07 4.19
CA ILE A 253 -13.61 -5.28 5.35
C ILE A 253 -12.44 -4.53 5.99
N SER A 254 -11.26 -5.16 6.12
CA SER A 254 -10.11 -4.52 6.75
C SER A 254 -9.56 -3.37 5.92
N ARG A 255 -9.54 -3.52 4.59
CA ARG A 255 -8.96 -2.55 3.64
C ARG A 255 -9.92 -1.46 3.17
N ASN A 256 -11.23 -1.64 3.28
CA ASN A 256 -12.21 -0.68 2.76
C ASN A 256 -13.16 -0.16 3.87
N PRO A 257 -13.00 1.10 4.31
CA PRO A 257 -13.86 1.70 5.34
C PRO A 257 -15.36 1.70 5.00
N SER A 258 -15.72 1.80 3.72
CA SER A 258 -17.11 1.76 3.27
C SER A 258 -17.71 0.35 3.37
N ILE A 259 -16.93 -0.68 3.04
CA ILE A 259 -17.34 -2.08 3.24
C ILE A 259 -17.42 -2.39 4.74
N LYS A 260 -16.44 -1.94 5.53
CA LYS A 260 -16.45 -2.04 7.00
C LYS A 260 -17.73 -1.46 7.60
N ARG A 261 -18.13 -0.27 7.15
CA ARG A 261 -19.39 0.36 7.57
C ARG A 261 -20.60 -0.50 7.21
N ARG A 262 -20.71 -1.01 5.96
CA ARG A 262 -21.80 -1.89 5.53
C ARG A 262 -21.89 -3.13 6.41
N TYR A 263 -20.76 -3.79 6.68
CA TYR A 263 -20.72 -4.97 7.55
C TYR A 263 -21.24 -4.68 8.96
N VAL A 264 -20.77 -3.60 9.59
CA VAL A 264 -21.19 -3.19 10.94
C VAL A 264 -22.69 -2.88 11.00
N GLN A 265 -23.26 -2.32 9.92
CA GLN A 265 -24.69 -2.04 9.82
C GLN A 265 -25.53 -3.30 9.54
N TYR A 266 -24.98 -4.26 8.82
CA TYR A 266 -25.61 -5.53 8.50
C TYR A 266 -25.66 -6.48 9.71
N GLU A 267 -24.54 -6.59 10.43
CA GLU A 267 -24.39 -7.58 11.50
C GLU A 267 -25.10 -7.19 12.80
N LYS A 268 -26.09 -8.00 13.19
CA LYS A 268 -26.92 -7.76 14.39
C LYS A 268 -26.15 -7.66 15.69
N VAL A 269 -24.97 -8.29 15.77
CA VAL A 269 -24.12 -8.21 16.97
C VAL A 269 -23.64 -6.78 17.27
N PHE A 270 -23.67 -5.88 16.28
CA PHE A 270 -23.30 -4.46 16.45
C PHE A 270 -24.51 -3.54 16.68
N ASP A 271 -25.74 -4.03 16.54
CA ASP A 271 -26.96 -3.27 16.82
C ASP A 271 -27.14 -3.09 18.35
N LYS A 272 -26.45 -2.10 18.89
CA LYS A 272 -26.32 -1.84 20.33
C LYS A 272 -26.34 -0.34 20.63
N ASN A 273 -27.01 0.04 21.71
CA ASN A 273 -26.94 1.40 22.25
C ASN A 273 -25.56 1.67 22.85
N ILE A 274 -24.88 2.73 22.39
CA ILE A 274 -23.55 3.15 22.87
C ILE A 274 -23.68 4.55 23.48
N LYS A 275 -23.11 4.74 24.68
CA LYS A 275 -22.99 6.08 25.28
C LYS A 275 -21.88 6.85 24.59
N ILE A 276 -22.08 8.14 24.33
CA ILE A 276 -21.08 9.00 23.65
C ILE A 276 -19.71 8.97 24.35
N GLN A 277 -19.69 8.96 25.69
CA GLN A 277 -18.44 8.88 26.47
C GLN A 277 -17.61 7.61 26.18
N ASP A 278 -18.21 6.55 25.64
CA ASP A 278 -17.55 5.28 25.36
C ASP A 278 -17.09 5.15 23.89
N ILE A 279 -17.30 6.19 23.04
CA ILE A 279 -17.14 6.10 21.58
C ILE A 279 -15.70 5.77 21.16
N PHE A 280 -14.69 6.45 21.72
CA PHE A 280 -13.28 6.22 21.37
C PHE A 280 -12.84 4.80 21.74
N ARG A 281 -13.17 4.33 22.95
CA ARG A 281 -12.90 2.95 23.38
C ARG A 281 -13.58 1.90 22.48
N LYS A 282 -14.74 2.23 21.91
CA LYS A 282 -15.44 1.34 20.97
C LYS A 282 -14.79 1.34 19.59
N LEU A 283 -14.40 2.51 19.08
CA LEU A 283 -13.66 2.62 17.83
C LEU A 283 -12.33 1.86 17.88
N GLU A 284 -11.57 1.99 18.98
CA GLU A 284 -10.30 1.26 19.19
C GLU A 284 -10.44 -0.27 19.17
N ARG A 285 -11.63 -0.80 19.54
CA ARG A 285 -11.89 -2.25 19.60
C ARG A 285 -12.66 -2.78 18.40
N LEU A 286 -13.17 -1.90 17.54
CA LEU A 286 -14.14 -2.26 16.51
C LEU A 286 -13.57 -3.31 15.55
N ASP A 287 -12.33 -3.15 15.11
CA ASP A 287 -11.70 -4.10 14.18
C ASP A 287 -11.55 -5.50 14.78
N LYS A 288 -11.22 -5.57 16.08
CA LYS A 288 -11.17 -6.85 16.79
C LYS A 288 -12.56 -7.48 16.91
N ASP A 289 -13.58 -6.68 17.24
CA ASP A 289 -14.95 -7.16 17.38
C ASP A 289 -15.53 -7.63 16.03
N ILE A 290 -15.19 -6.94 14.94
CA ILE A 290 -15.50 -7.33 13.55
C ILE A 290 -14.87 -8.69 13.22
N ASN A 291 -13.56 -8.85 13.43
CA ASN A 291 -12.88 -10.10 13.13
C ASN A 291 -13.48 -11.28 13.92
N ASN A 292 -13.77 -11.09 15.21
CA ASN A 292 -14.43 -12.11 16.03
C ASN A 292 -15.83 -12.47 15.50
N ALA A 293 -16.60 -11.50 15.01
CA ALA A 293 -17.91 -11.77 14.42
C ALA A 293 -17.78 -12.57 13.13
N ILE A 294 -16.82 -12.23 12.26
CA ILE A 294 -16.56 -12.97 11.02
C ILE A 294 -16.13 -14.41 11.35
N ASP A 295 -15.25 -14.61 12.33
CA ASP A 295 -14.77 -15.94 12.74
C ASP A 295 -15.89 -16.85 13.29
N GLN A 296 -16.99 -16.26 13.78
CA GLN A 296 -18.17 -17.00 14.25
C GLN A 296 -19.16 -17.33 13.14
N THR A 297 -18.97 -16.77 11.94
CA THR A 297 -19.83 -17.05 10.77
C THR A 297 -19.54 -18.44 10.20
N SER A 298 -20.59 -19.23 10.00
CA SER A 298 -20.48 -20.55 9.38
C SER A 298 -20.42 -20.42 7.86
N PHE A 299 -19.23 -20.35 7.28
CA PHE A 299 -19.03 -20.11 5.84
C PHE A 299 -19.48 -21.26 4.91
N HIS A 300 -19.75 -22.45 5.44
CA HIS A 300 -20.43 -23.49 4.66
C HIS A 300 -21.95 -23.27 4.54
N ASN A 301 -22.55 -22.37 5.33
CA ASN A 301 -23.97 -22.05 5.16
C ASN A 301 -24.15 -21.14 3.92
N VAL A 302 -24.43 -21.77 2.78
CA VAL A 302 -24.58 -21.09 1.47
C VAL A 302 -25.55 -19.92 1.53
N GLU A 303 -26.68 -20.04 2.24
CA GLU A 303 -27.69 -18.98 2.31
C GLU A 303 -27.20 -17.78 3.12
N THR A 304 -26.55 -18.03 4.25
CA THR A 304 -25.96 -16.97 5.07
C THR A 304 -24.83 -16.27 4.32
N VAL A 305 -23.95 -17.01 3.64
CA VAL A 305 -22.81 -16.42 2.94
C VAL A 305 -23.25 -15.67 1.69
N GLU A 306 -24.20 -16.22 0.93
CA GLU A 306 -24.76 -15.54 -0.24
C GLU A 306 -25.41 -14.21 0.15
N GLN A 307 -26.21 -14.19 1.21
CA GLN A 307 -26.80 -12.97 1.73
C GLN A 307 -25.71 -11.99 2.22
N LEU A 308 -24.73 -12.46 2.97
CA LEU A 308 -23.63 -11.63 3.46
C LEU A 308 -22.86 -10.98 2.30
N TYR A 309 -22.49 -11.75 1.28
CA TYR A 309 -21.77 -11.25 0.10
C TYR A 309 -22.61 -10.23 -0.67
N ARG A 310 -23.90 -10.50 -0.86
CA ARG A 310 -24.80 -9.58 -1.56
C ARG A 310 -24.99 -8.27 -0.79
N GLU A 311 -25.30 -8.32 0.51
CA GLU A 311 -25.63 -7.10 1.28
C GLU A 311 -24.37 -6.29 1.65
N VAL A 312 -23.24 -6.95 1.90
CA VAL A 312 -22.00 -6.29 2.36
C VAL A 312 -21.04 -6.00 1.22
N LEU A 313 -20.81 -6.95 0.32
CA LEU A 313 -19.84 -6.81 -0.77
C LEU A 313 -20.48 -6.38 -2.10
N LEU A 314 -21.82 -6.48 -2.23
CA LEU A 314 -22.54 -6.30 -3.51
C LEU A 314 -22.15 -7.33 -4.57
N VAL A 315 -21.74 -8.52 -4.11
CA VAL A 315 -21.35 -9.65 -4.96
C VAL A 315 -22.48 -10.66 -4.99
N ASN A 316 -22.89 -11.09 -6.19
CA ASN A 316 -23.98 -12.04 -6.37
C ASN A 316 -23.45 -13.44 -6.71
N PHE A 317 -24.06 -14.45 -6.09
CA PHE A 317 -23.80 -15.85 -6.44
C PHE A 317 -24.69 -16.23 -7.63
N SER A 318 -24.18 -17.10 -8.52
CA SER A 318 -25.00 -17.64 -9.61
C SER A 318 -26.17 -18.45 -9.06
N GLU A 319 -27.40 -18.05 -9.41
CA GLU A 319 -28.63 -18.75 -9.00
C GLU A 319 -28.64 -20.22 -9.40
N ILE A 320 -27.94 -20.56 -10.49
CA ILE A 320 -27.81 -21.93 -11.01
C ILE A 320 -26.96 -22.79 -10.09
N HIS A 321 -25.93 -22.22 -9.43
CA HIS A 321 -25.01 -22.96 -8.57
C HIS A 321 -25.55 -23.18 -7.14
N ILE A 322 -26.37 -22.25 -6.63
CA ILE A 322 -26.86 -22.27 -5.23
C ILE A 322 -27.52 -23.62 -4.84
N PRO A 323 -28.45 -24.21 -5.62
CA PRO A 323 -29.08 -25.47 -5.25
C PRO A 323 -28.08 -26.62 -5.12
N GLU A 324 -27.09 -26.70 -6.02
CA GLU A 324 -26.08 -27.76 -6.01
C GLU A 324 -25.08 -27.57 -4.86
N LEU A 325 -24.70 -26.33 -4.54
CA LEU A 325 -23.87 -26.03 -3.37
C LEU A 325 -24.58 -26.41 -2.07
N LYS A 326 -25.87 -26.11 -1.94
CA LYS A 326 -26.67 -26.52 -0.76
C LYS A 326 -26.67 -28.04 -0.61
N LYS A 327 -26.82 -28.80 -1.71
CA LYS A 327 -26.72 -30.28 -1.68
C LYS A 327 -25.31 -30.75 -1.27
N ALA A 328 -24.26 -30.12 -1.79
CA ALA A 328 -22.88 -30.47 -1.46
C ALA A 328 -22.56 -30.23 0.03
N VAL A 329 -23.01 -29.10 0.58
CA VAL A 329 -22.84 -28.79 2.01
C VAL A 329 -23.55 -29.80 2.90
N LEU A 330 -24.77 -30.23 2.55
CA LEU A 330 -25.47 -31.29 3.27
C LEU A 330 -24.69 -32.62 3.23
N ALA A 331 -24.12 -32.97 2.07
CA ALA A 331 -23.27 -34.15 1.95
C ALA A 331 -22.00 -34.02 2.82
N ARG A 332 -21.40 -32.82 2.90
CA ARG A 332 -20.29 -32.54 3.80
C ARG A 332 -20.69 -32.67 5.27
N HIS A 333 -21.88 -32.22 5.68
CA HIS A 333 -22.37 -32.45 7.05
C HIS A 333 -22.51 -33.94 7.36
N ASP A 334 -23.03 -34.73 6.43
CA ASP A 334 -23.09 -36.19 6.57
C ASP A 334 -21.68 -36.80 6.69
N ILE A 335 -20.72 -36.36 5.89
CA ILE A 335 -19.32 -36.81 5.96
C ILE A 335 -18.72 -36.50 7.34
N VAL A 336 -18.77 -35.24 7.77
CA VAL A 336 -18.05 -34.75 8.96
C VAL A 336 -18.72 -35.19 10.26
N HIS A 337 -20.05 -35.11 10.36
CA HIS A 337 -20.77 -35.37 11.61
C HIS A 337 -21.37 -36.78 11.70
N ARG A 338 -21.50 -37.49 10.57
CA ARG A 338 -22.15 -38.81 10.50
C ARG A 338 -21.31 -39.87 9.79
N ASN A 339 -20.02 -39.59 9.53
CA ASN A 339 -19.08 -40.46 8.84
C ASN A 339 -19.58 -40.95 7.45
N GLY A 340 -20.30 -40.08 6.75
CA GLY A 340 -20.87 -40.35 5.42
C GLY A 340 -22.21 -41.09 5.45
N LYS A 341 -22.88 -41.17 6.62
CA LYS A 341 -24.25 -41.64 6.71
C LYS A 341 -25.22 -40.47 6.62
N THR A 342 -26.34 -40.67 5.94
CA THR A 342 -27.44 -39.69 5.92
C THR A 342 -28.04 -39.53 7.32
N PHE A 343 -28.91 -38.53 7.49
CA PHE A 343 -29.70 -38.37 8.72
C PHE A 343 -30.53 -39.63 9.06
N SER A 344 -31.00 -40.37 8.06
CA SER A 344 -31.72 -41.64 8.24
C SER A 344 -30.80 -42.84 8.56
N GLY A 345 -29.48 -42.63 8.65
CA GLY A 345 -28.50 -43.67 8.95
C GLY A 345 -28.06 -44.50 7.73
N GLN A 346 -28.50 -44.16 6.52
CA GLN A 346 -28.14 -44.88 5.31
C GLN A 346 -26.68 -44.57 4.92
N GLN A 347 -25.89 -45.61 4.68
CA GLN A 347 -24.52 -45.47 4.21
C GLN A 347 -24.50 -44.93 2.79
N ARG A 348 -23.79 -43.82 2.56
CA ARG A 348 -23.42 -43.37 1.21
C ARG A 348 -21.99 -43.80 0.91
N PHE A 349 -21.77 -44.21 -0.33
CA PHE A 349 -20.45 -44.37 -0.92
C PHE A 349 -20.16 -43.13 -1.75
N PHE A 350 -18.98 -42.57 -1.58
CA PHE A 350 -18.50 -41.44 -2.35
C PHE A 350 -17.46 -41.94 -3.34
N GLN A 351 -17.52 -41.42 -4.55
CA GLN A 351 -16.59 -41.76 -5.62
C GLN A 351 -15.76 -40.55 -6.04
N PHE A 352 -14.57 -40.76 -6.61
CA PHE A 352 -13.72 -39.67 -7.07
C PHE A 352 -14.38 -38.79 -8.15
N ASN A 353 -15.26 -39.33 -8.98
CA ASN A 353 -16.04 -38.53 -9.94
C ASN A 353 -16.97 -37.52 -9.25
N GLU A 354 -17.55 -37.83 -8.09
CA GLU A 354 -18.36 -36.90 -7.30
C GLU A 354 -17.49 -35.77 -6.71
N VAL A 355 -16.25 -36.10 -6.33
CA VAL A 355 -15.26 -35.12 -5.85
C VAL A 355 -14.87 -34.17 -6.99
N LEU A 356 -14.56 -34.69 -8.18
CA LEU A 356 -14.24 -33.87 -9.36
C LEU A 356 -15.43 -33.01 -9.81
N ALA A 357 -16.66 -33.54 -9.77
CA ALA A 357 -17.85 -32.77 -10.08
C ALA A 357 -18.07 -31.62 -9.07
N LEU A 358 -17.79 -31.86 -7.78
CA LEU A 358 -17.81 -30.80 -6.78
C LEU A 358 -16.72 -29.76 -7.03
N ALA A 359 -15.49 -30.19 -7.34
CA ALA A 359 -14.39 -29.28 -7.65
C ALA A 359 -14.77 -28.34 -8.80
N ALA A 360 -15.29 -28.89 -9.90
CA ALA A 360 -15.74 -28.10 -11.05
C ALA A 360 -16.85 -27.09 -10.68
N LEU A 361 -17.84 -27.51 -9.88
CA LEU A 361 -18.92 -26.62 -9.41
C LEU A 361 -18.37 -25.46 -8.55
N VAL A 362 -17.51 -25.77 -7.59
CA VAL A 362 -16.96 -24.77 -6.66
C VAL A 362 -16.01 -23.83 -7.40
N VAL A 363 -15.13 -24.35 -8.26
CA VAL A 363 -14.24 -23.53 -9.10
C VAL A 363 -15.04 -22.57 -9.98
N SER A 364 -16.09 -23.06 -10.65
CA SER A 364 -16.96 -22.20 -11.47
C SER A 364 -17.64 -21.12 -10.63
N THR A 365 -18.18 -21.49 -9.46
CA THR A 365 -18.84 -20.53 -8.56
C THR A 365 -17.87 -19.45 -8.08
N LEU A 366 -16.69 -19.85 -7.62
CA LEU A 366 -15.72 -18.91 -7.08
C LEU A 366 -15.05 -18.07 -8.18
N THR A 367 -14.98 -18.56 -9.42
CA THR A 367 -14.52 -17.75 -10.57
C THR A 367 -15.45 -16.55 -10.78
N ASP A 368 -16.77 -16.76 -10.76
CA ASP A 368 -17.76 -15.67 -10.94
C ASP A 368 -17.71 -14.66 -9.79
N ILE A 369 -17.47 -15.15 -8.57
CA ILE A 369 -17.31 -14.31 -7.37
C ILE A 369 -16.00 -13.52 -7.43
N ASP A 370 -14.90 -14.17 -7.79
CA ASP A 370 -13.58 -13.55 -7.85
C ASP A 370 -13.53 -12.39 -8.84
N ALA A 371 -14.18 -12.54 -9.99
CA ALA A 371 -14.31 -11.48 -10.98
C ALA A 371 -15.00 -10.22 -10.41
N GLN A 372 -16.09 -10.40 -9.64
CA GLN A 372 -16.82 -9.29 -9.00
C GLN A 372 -16.03 -8.68 -7.84
N VAL A 373 -15.32 -9.50 -7.06
CA VAL A 373 -14.45 -9.04 -5.98
C VAL A 373 -13.31 -8.20 -6.52
N LYS A 374 -12.66 -8.66 -7.59
CA LYS A 374 -11.57 -7.97 -8.27
C LYS A 374 -12.00 -6.61 -8.81
N ASP A 375 -13.16 -6.54 -9.47
CA ASP A 375 -13.76 -5.28 -9.95
C ASP A 375 -14.00 -4.27 -8.82
N SER A 376 -14.18 -4.75 -7.58
CA SER A 376 -14.41 -3.94 -6.39
C SER A 376 -13.15 -3.58 -5.59
N LEU A 377 -11.95 -4.00 -6.03
CA LEU A 377 -10.69 -3.75 -5.30
C LEU A 377 -10.30 -2.26 -5.31
N LEU A 378 -10.56 -1.59 -6.43
CA LEU A 378 -10.24 -0.18 -6.64
C LEU A 378 -11.50 0.66 -6.59
N THR A 379 -11.40 1.86 -6.00
CA THR A 379 -12.48 2.86 -6.12
C THR A 379 -12.34 3.60 -7.45
N PRO A 380 -13.37 4.30 -7.96
CA PRO A 380 -13.24 5.09 -9.19
C PRO A 380 -12.08 6.09 -9.15
N ASP A 381 -11.77 6.63 -7.96
CA ASP A 381 -10.65 7.54 -7.74
C ASP A 381 -9.27 6.86 -7.88
N ASP A 382 -9.19 5.52 -7.82
CA ASP A 382 -7.95 4.75 -7.94
C ASP A 382 -7.64 4.30 -9.38
N ILE A 383 -8.56 4.51 -10.34
CA ILE A 383 -8.46 3.96 -11.72
C ILE A 383 -7.93 4.99 -12.72
N ASP A 384 -8.07 6.29 -12.43
CA ASP A 384 -7.73 7.38 -13.34
C ASP A 384 -6.39 8.06 -12.95
N PHE A 385 -5.23 7.48 -13.30
CA PHE A 385 -3.97 8.23 -13.46
C PHE A 385 -2.98 7.57 -14.44
#